data_AF-A0A2N0Z9W7-F1
#
_entry.id   AF-A0A2N0Z9W7-F1
#
_cell.length_a   1.000
_cell.length_b   1.000
_cell.length_c   1.000
_cell.angle_alpha   90.00
_cell.angle_beta   90.00
_cell.angle_gamma   90.00
#
_symmetry.space_group_name_H-M   'P 1'
#
loop_
_entity.id
_entity.type
_entity.pdbx_description
1 polymer ?
#
loop_
_entity_poly.entity_id
_entity_poly.type
_entity_poly.pdbx_seq_one_letter_code
_entity_poly.pdbx_strand_id
1 'polypeptide(L)'
;MTIYKKLVRDHIPNIIAGNGKSCEFNILEQDLFIVELKKKLKEEVAEYLAAMNDNDAVEELADILEVIHALAETHHKSYNEIEFVRQKKFDERGGFKNKYFLIKSSG
;
A
#
# COMPACT_ATOMS: atom_id res chain seq x y z
N MET A 1 25.34 -3.16 -12.79
CA MET A 1 24.18 -2.31 -13.10
C MET A 1 22.94 -3.10 -12.73
N THR A 2 22.12 -2.58 -11.81
CA THR A 2 20.89 -3.26 -11.37
C THR A 2 19.70 -2.61 -12.07
N ILE A 3 18.88 -3.40 -12.75
CA ILE A 3 17.69 -2.92 -13.43
C ILE A 3 16.51 -3.08 -12.48
N TYR A 4 15.94 -1.96 -12.06
CA TYR A 4 14.74 -1.93 -11.24
C TYR A 4 13.51 -1.68 -12.14
N LYS A 5 12.41 -2.39 -11.86
CA LYS A 5 11.13 -2.25 -12.57
C LYS A 5 10.00 -2.16 -11.54
N LYS A 6 10.04 -1.08 -10.75
CA LYS A 6 9.07 -0.86 -9.69
C LYS A 6 8.68 0.61 -9.57
N LEU A 7 7.46 0.82 -9.07
CA LEU A 7 6.96 2.14 -8.70
C LEU A 7 7.69 2.63 -7.45
N VAL A 8 8.03 3.92 -7.41
CA VAL A 8 8.74 4.56 -6.29
C VAL A 8 8.05 5.86 -5.92
N ARG A 9 8.20 6.30 -4.66
CA ARG A 9 7.70 7.60 -4.19
C ARG A 9 8.46 8.77 -4.86
N ASP A 10 7.82 9.93 -4.94
CA ASP A 10 8.30 11.11 -5.69
C ASP A 10 9.68 11.60 -5.28
N HIS A 11 10.07 11.45 -4.01
CA HIS A 11 11.37 11.90 -3.53
C HIS A 11 12.50 10.89 -3.71
N ILE A 12 12.22 9.66 -4.16
CA ILE A 12 13.24 8.62 -4.35
C ILE A 12 14.33 9.03 -5.36
N PRO A 13 14.03 9.62 -6.53
CA PRO A 13 15.06 10.11 -7.43
C PRO A 13 16.03 11.10 -6.77
N ASN A 14 15.51 12.03 -5.95
CA ASN A 14 16.32 13.01 -5.22
C ASN A 14 17.18 12.35 -4.14
N ILE A 15 16.65 11.37 -3.43
CA ILE A 15 17.39 10.60 -2.42
C ILE A 15 18.52 9.80 -3.08
N ILE A 16 18.28 9.19 -4.25
CA ILE A 16 19.32 8.48 -5.00
C ILE A 16 20.42 9.44 -5.44
N ALA A 17 20.05 10.59 -6.02
CA ALA A 17 20.99 11.63 -6.44
C ALA A 17 21.81 12.19 -5.26
N GLY A 18 21.17 12.45 -4.12
CA GLY A 18 21.82 12.91 -2.90
C GLY A 18 22.87 11.94 -2.34
N ASN A 19 22.72 10.64 -2.64
CA ASN A 19 23.69 9.60 -2.32
C ASN A 19 24.80 9.43 -3.38
N GLY A 20 24.94 10.39 -4.31
CA GLY A 20 25.96 10.38 -5.36
C GLY A 20 25.72 9.34 -6.46
N LYS A 21 24.52 8.78 -6.58
CA LYS A 21 24.13 7.80 -7.60
C LYS A 21 23.25 8.47 -8.66
N SER A 22 23.31 7.99 -9.89
CA SER A 22 22.34 8.35 -10.93
C SER A 22 21.25 7.28 -11.05
N CYS A 23 20.04 7.68 -11.43
CA CYS A 23 18.94 6.78 -11.78
C CYS A 23 18.21 7.27 -13.02
N GLU A 24 17.70 6.33 -13.80
CA GLU A 24 16.74 6.58 -14.87
C GLU A 24 15.33 6.30 -14.33
N PHE A 25 14.36 7.14 -14.72
CA PHE A 25 12.96 6.97 -14.36
C PHE A 25 12.06 7.36 -15.53
N ASN A 26 10.88 6.76 -15.59
CA ASN A 26 9.82 7.12 -16.52
C ASN A 26 8.60 7.57 -15.74
N ILE A 27 7.92 8.60 -16.25
CA ILE A 27 6.58 8.98 -15.77
C ILE A 27 5.59 8.05 -16.45
N LEU A 28 4.73 7.41 -15.66
CA LEU A 28 3.75 6.44 -16.17
C LEU A 28 2.45 7.16 -16.56
N GLU A 29 1.86 6.75 -17.68
CA GLU A 29 0.48 7.09 -18.01
C GLU A 29 -0.50 6.42 -17.03
N GLN A 30 -1.69 7.00 -16.89
CA GLN A 30 -2.65 6.65 -15.85
C GLN A 30 -2.99 5.14 -15.78
N ASP A 31 -3.24 4.50 -16.92
CA ASP A 31 -3.62 3.08 -16.97
C ASP A 31 -2.49 2.18 -16.47
N LEU A 32 -1.25 2.48 -16.88
CA LEU A 32 -0.08 1.73 -16.45
C LEU A 32 0.26 2.03 -14.98
N PHE A 33 0.07 3.26 -14.53
CA PHE A 33 0.23 3.65 -13.13
C PHE A 33 -0.71 2.85 -12.21
N ILE A 34 -1.98 2.67 -12.58
CA ILE A 34 -2.93 1.84 -11.82
C ILE A 34 -2.47 0.38 -11.74
N VAL A 35 -1.92 -0.17 -12.83
CA VAL A 35 -1.35 -1.52 -12.84
C VAL A 35 -0.16 -1.62 -11.89
N GLU A 36 0.74 -0.65 -11.91
CA GLU A 36 1.93 -0.64 -11.05
C GLU A 36 1.57 -0.38 -9.58
N LEU A 37 0.56 0.44 -9.25
CA LEU A 37 0.05 0.59 -7.89
C LEU A 37 -0.48 -0.72 -7.31
N LYS A 38 -1.20 -1.51 -8.11
CA LYS A 38 -1.68 -2.85 -7.68
C LYS A 38 -0.54 -3.83 -7.46
N LYS A 39 0.56 -3.72 -8.23
CA LYS A 39 1.77 -4.51 -8.00
C LYS A 39 2.48 -4.04 -6.73
N LYS A 40 2.60 -2.72 -6.53
CA LYS A 40 3.19 -2.13 -5.34
C LYS A 40 2.44 -2.56 -4.07
N LEU A 41 1.10 -2.55 -4.08
CA LEU A 41 0.31 -3.09 -2.96
C LEU A 41 0.66 -4.55 -2.63
N LYS A 42 0.92 -5.38 -3.63
CA LYS A 42 1.32 -6.78 -3.40
C LYS A 42 2.75 -6.88 -2.87
N GLU A 43 3.66 -5.99 -3.31
CA GLU A 43 5.03 -5.85 -2.78
C GLU A 43 4.96 -5.54 -1.28
N GLU A 44 4.32 -4.43 -0.87
CA GLU A 44 4.29 -4.02 0.54
C GLU A 44 3.59 -5.04 1.44
N VAL A 45 2.50 -5.67 0.96
CA VAL A 45 1.84 -6.74 1.72
C VAL A 45 2.76 -7.94 1.89
N ALA A 46 3.55 -8.30 0.87
CA ALA A 46 4.51 -9.40 0.99
C ALA A 46 5.65 -9.04 1.96
N GLU A 47 6.11 -7.78 1.95
CA GLU A 47 7.12 -7.28 2.88
C GLU A 47 6.60 -7.27 4.33
N TYR A 48 5.37 -6.78 4.57
CA TYR A 48 4.71 -6.88 5.87
C TYR A 48 4.58 -8.32 6.37
N LEU A 49 4.22 -9.26 5.49
CA LEU A 49 4.11 -10.68 5.85
C LEU A 49 5.47 -11.33 6.14
N ALA A 50 6.56 -10.79 5.59
CA ALA A 50 7.93 -11.25 5.80
C ALA A 50 8.65 -10.52 6.95
N ALA A 51 8.07 -9.44 7.48
CA ALA A 51 8.65 -8.66 8.58
C ALA A 51 8.86 -9.54 9.82
N MET A 52 10.07 -9.47 10.38
CA MET A 52 10.50 -10.34 11.48
C MET A 52 10.41 -9.65 12.85
N ASN A 53 10.10 -8.36 12.88
CA ASN A 53 9.96 -7.56 14.10
C ASN A 53 8.90 -6.46 13.92
N ASP A 54 8.47 -5.90 15.05
CA ASP A 54 7.37 -4.93 15.10
C ASP A 54 7.71 -3.61 14.40
N ASN A 55 8.97 -3.17 14.40
CA ASN A 55 9.35 -1.91 13.76
C ASN A 55 9.23 -2.03 12.24
N ASP A 56 9.79 -3.10 11.67
CA ASP A 56 9.68 -3.37 10.24
C ASP A 56 8.19 -3.51 9.86
N ALA A 57 7.41 -4.27 10.64
CA ALA A 57 5.98 -4.43 10.38
C ALA A 57 5.20 -3.10 10.36
N VAL A 58 5.56 -2.14 11.22
CA VAL A 58 4.94 -0.81 11.25
C VAL A 58 5.32 0.02 10.01
N GLU A 59 6.57 -0.02 9.56
CA GLU A 59 7.00 0.65 8.33
C GLU A 59 6.24 0.09 7.11
N GLU A 60 6.14 -1.23 6.98
CA GLU A 60 5.43 -1.86 5.86
C GLU A 60 3.91 -1.56 5.90
N LEU A 61 3.31 -1.47 7.09
CA LEU A 61 1.92 -1.02 7.24
C LEU A 61 1.73 0.44 6.79
N ALA A 62 2.72 1.31 7.03
CA ALA A 62 2.70 2.69 6.57
C ALA A 62 2.84 2.79 5.05
N ASP A 63 3.67 1.93 4.44
CA ASP A 63 3.77 1.83 2.98
C ASP A 63 2.48 1.30 2.35
N ILE A 64 1.84 0.29 2.94
CA ILE A 64 0.50 -0.17 2.52
C ILE A 64 -0.51 0.98 2.60
N LEU A 65 -0.48 1.78 3.67
CA LEU A 65 -1.37 2.91 3.85
C LEU A 65 -1.18 3.96 2.74
N GLU A 66 0.06 4.31 2.39
CA GLU A 66 0.36 5.21 1.27
C GLU A 66 -0.22 4.69 -0.05
N VAL A 67 -0.06 3.39 -0.32
CA VAL A 67 -0.61 2.79 -1.54
C VAL A 67 -2.14 2.86 -1.55
N ILE A 68 -2.80 2.73 -0.39
CA ILE A 68 -4.25 2.94 -0.27
C ILE A 68 -4.64 4.38 -0.61
N HIS A 69 -3.88 5.38 -0.13
CA HIS A 69 -4.10 6.79 -0.49
C HIS A 69 -4.04 6.98 -2.01
N ALA A 70 -2.97 6.51 -2.67
CA ALA A 70 -2.83 6.64 -4.12
C ALA A 70 -3.92 5.89 -4.88
N LEU A 71 -4.29 4.66 -4.46
CA LEU A 71 -5.36 3.90 -5.09
C LEU A 71 -6.73 4.57 -4.94
N ALA A 72 -7.02 5.22 -3.81
CA ALA A 72 -8.28 5.95 -3.64
C ALA A 72 -8.45 7.04 -4.72
N GLU A 73 -7.38 7.77 -5.03
CA GLU A 73 -7.40 8.81 -6.06
C GLU A 73 -7.67 8.24 -7.46
N THR A 74 -7.17 7.03 -7.77
CA THR A 74 -7.48 6.33 -9.03
C THR A 74 -8.97 5.98 -9.18
N HIS A 75 -9.70 5.92 -8.07
CA HIS A 75 -11.15 5.72 -8.05
C HIS A 75 -11.94 7.03 -7.96
N HIS A 76 -11.26 8.18 -8.09
CA HIS A 76 -11.82 9.52 -7.89
C HIS A 76 -12.44 9.67 -6.49
N LYS A 77 -11.78 9.08 -5.50
CA LYS A 77 -12.18 9.10 -4.09
C LYS A 77 -11.06 9.65 -3.23
N SER A 78 -11.45 10.34 -2.17
CA SER A 78 -10.53 10.74 -1.11
C SER A 78 -10.32 9.59 -0.12
N TYR A 79 -9.19 9.63 0.59
CA TYR A 79 -8.97 8.73 1.73
C TYR A 79 -10.09 8.84 2.78
N ASN A 80 -10.63 10.04 3.01
CA ASN A 80 -11.75 10.25 3.94
C ASN A 80 -13.02 9.47 3.54
N GLU A 81 -13.27 9.30 2.23
CA GLU A 81 -14.39 8.45 1.76
C GLU A 81 -14.12 6.97 2.04
N ILE A 82 -12.87 6.50 1.89
CA ILE A 82 -12.48 5.14 2.26
C ILE A 82 -12.66 4.93 3.77
N GLU A 83 -12.21 5.86 4.59
CA GLU A 83 -12.37 5.81 6.05
C GLU A 83 -13.84 5.86 6.48
N PHE A 84 -14.67 6.66 5.81
CA PHE A 84 -16.12 6.65 6.04
C PHE A 84 -16.74 5.27 5.78
N VAL A 85 -16.37 4.63 4.66
CA VAL A 85 -16.83 3.27 4.34
C VAL A 85 -16.30 2.25 5.34
N ARG A 86 -15.03 2.37 5.78
CA ARG A 86 -14.45 1.52 6.83
C ARG A 86 -15.21 1.67 8.14
N GLN A 87 -15.52 2.89 8.56
CA GLN A 87 -16.21 3.17 9.82
C GLN A 87 -17.63 2.63 9.79
N LYS A 88 -18.38 2.85 8.69
CA LYS A 88 -19.72 2.25 8.53
C LYS A 88 -19.69 0.72 8.67
N LYS A 89 -18.71 0.05 8.06
CA LYS A 89 -18.53 -1.41 8.21
C LYS A 89 -18.18 -1.80 9.65
N PHE A 90 -17.37 -1.00 10.34
CA PHE A 90 -17.03 -1.23 11.74
C PHE A 90 -18.26 -1.10 12.65
N ASP A 91 -19.11 -0.11 12.41
CA ASP A 91 -20.34 0.08 13.19
C ASP A 91 -21.35 -1.05 12.93
N GLU A 92 -21.44 -1.52 11.68
CA GLU A 92 -22.34 -2.62 11.28
C GLU A 92 -21.84 -4.02 11.71
N ARG A 93 -20.52 -4.27 11.67
CA ARG A 93 -19.94 -5.63 11.75
C ARG A 93 -18.90 -5.78 12.86
N GLY A 94 -18.55 -4.72 13.55
CA GLY A 94 -17.45 -4.66 14.50
C GLY A 94 -16.07 -4.64 13.81
N GLY A 95 -15.03 -4.69 14.63
CA GLY A 95 -13.65 -4.92 14.19
C GLY A 95 -13.06 -6.20 14.77
N PHE A 96 -11.77 -6.41 14.56
CA PHE A 96 -11.08 -7.66 14.94
C PHE A 96 -10.73 -7.77 16.44
N LYS A 97 -11.31 -6.94 17.32
CA LYS A 97 -10.98 -6.89 18.76
C LYS A 97 -11.22 -8.22 19.48
N ASN A 98 -12.29 -8.94 19.12
CA ASN A 98 -12.65 -10.19 19.77
C ASN A 98 -11.88 -11.41 19.23
N LYS A 99 -11.07 -11.26 18.16
CA LYS A 99 -10.24 -12.33 17.58
C LYS A 99 -11.02 -13.59 17.17
N TYR A 100 -12.26 -13.43 16.71
CA TYR A 100 -13.07 -14.55 16.26
C TYR A 100 -12.53 -15.17 14.97
N PHE A 101 -12.47 -16.49 14.92
CA PHE A 101 -12.17 -17.28 13.72
C PHE A 101 -13.35 -18.22 13.44
N LEU A 102 -14.03 -18.02 12.31
CA LEU A 102 -15.20 -18.80 11.94
C LEU A 102 -14.79 -20.20 11.48
N ILE A 103 -15.31 -21.23 12.15
CA ILE A 103 -15.03 -22.65 11.79
C ILE A 103 -16.16 -23.24 10.92
N LYS A 104 -17.42 -22.96 11.27
CA LYS A 104 -18.60 -23.46 10.54
C LYS A 104 -19.81 -22.57 10.78
N SER A 105 -20.71 -22.52 9.80
CA SER A 105 -22.06 -21.95 9.92
C SER A 105 -23.05 -22.89 9.26
N SER A 106 -24.20 -23.13 9.87
CA SER A 106 -25.37 -23.71 9.21
C SER A 106 -26.27 -22.60 8.68
N GLY A 107 -26.95 -22.85 7.56
CA GLY A 107 -28.05 -22.00 7.07
C GLY A 107 -29.35 -22.28 7.80
#